data_AF-A0A2P6FTT6-F1
#
_entry.id   AF-A0A2P6FTT6-F1
#
_cell.length_a   1.000
_cell.length_b   1.000
_cell.length_c   1.000
_cell.angle_alpha   90.00
_cell.angle_beta   90.00
_cell.angle_gamma   90.00
#
_symmetry.space_group_name_H-M   'P 1'
#
loop_
_entity.id
_entity.type
_entity.pdbx_description
1 polymer ?
#
loop_
_entity_poly.entity_id
_entity_poly.type
_entity_poly.pdbx_seq_one_letter_code
_entity_poly.pdbx_strand_id
1 'polypeptide(L)' 'GYNSDDKLQYRGRLDASRKEAGPTNLNRDLFEAMLQISRTGSGPKDQIPSMGCSIKWR' A
#
# COMPACT_ATOMS: atom_id res chain seq x y z
N GLY A 1 3.69 -4.72 2.04
CA GLY A 1 5.15 -4.62 1.93
C GLY A 1 5.77 -5.30 3.12
N TYR A 2 6.60 -6.31 2.86
CA TYR A 2 7.47 -6.93 3.86
C TYR A 2 8.86 -6.26 3.80
N ASN A 3 9.56 -6.21 4.93
CA ASN A 3 10.97 -5.81 4.95
C ASN A 3 11.90 -7.02 4.73
N SER A 4 13.21 -6.82 4.81
CA SER A 4 14.23 -7.89 4.66
C SER A 4 14.15 -9.01 5.68
N ASP A 5 13.43 -8.79 6.78
CA ASP A 5 13.27 -9.76 7.87
C ASP A 5 11.95 -10.53 7.75
N ASP A 6 11.28 -10.46 6.58
CA ASP A 6 9.94 -11.01 6.33
C ASP A 6 8.86 -10.50 7.31
N LYS A 7 9.05 -9.31 7.89
CA LYS A 7 8.06 -8.68 8.77
C LYS A 7 7.15 -7.76 7.98
N LEU A 8 5.84 -7.88 8.22
CA LEU A 8 4.84 -7.04 7.56
C LEU A 8 4.99 -5.59 8.02
N GLN A 9 5.27 -4.69 7.07
CA GLN A 9 5.44 -3.26 7.31
C GLN A 9 4.31 -2.41 6.69
N TYR A 10 3.69 -2.90 5.61
CA TYR A 10 2.60 -2.19 4.94
C TYR A 10 1.48 -3.13 4.50
N ARG A 11 0.25 -2.77 4.84
CA ARG A 11 -1.01 -3.41 4.42
C ARG A 11 -2.09 -2.34 4.26
N GLY A 12 -2.26 -1.88 3.01
CA GLY A 12 -3.23 -0.85 2.68
C GLY A 12 -3.61 -0.87 1.21
N ARG A 13 -4.22 0.23 0.75
CA ARG A 13 -4.54 0.46 -0.66
C ARG A 13 -3.27 0.57 -1.53
N LEU A 14 -3.46 0.37 -2.83
CA LEU A 14 -2.39 0.57 -3.81
C LEU A 14 -2.04 2.06 -3.92
N ASP A 15 -3.08 2.87 -4.11
CA ASP A 15 -3.02 4.31 -4.28
C ASP A 15 -4.40 4.93 -3.98
N ALA A 16 -4.55 6.24 -4.17
CA ALA A 16 -5.80 6.96 -3.95
C ALA A 16 -6.86 6.78 -5.06
N SER A 17 -6.58 6.00 -6.11
CA SER A 17 -7.55 5.71 -7.17
C SER A 17 -8.65 4.74 -6.70
N ARG A 18 -9.73 4.64 -7.48
CA ARG A 18 -10.82 3.69 -7.24
C ARG A 18 -11.02 2.80 -8.47
N LYS A 19 -12.20 2.86 -9.09
CA LYS A 19 -12.53 2.03 -10.26
C LYS A 19 -11.85 2.57 -11.51
N GLU A 20 -11.81 3.89 -11.68
CA GLU A 20 -11.08 4.53 -12.78
C GLU A 20 -9.66 4.93 -12.34
N ALA A 21 -8.79 5.09 -13.34
CA ALA A 21 -7.48 5.71 -13.13
C ALA A 21 -7.65 7.11 -12.53
N GLY A 22 -6.91 7.38 -11.46
CA GLY A 22 -6.94 8.71 -10.84
C GLY A 22 -6.10 9.74 -11.61
N PRO A 23 -6.08 10.99 -11.13
CA PRO A 23 -5.27 12.04 -11.72
C PRO A 23 -3.77 11.74 -11.59
N THR A 24 -2.93 12.30 -12.46
CA THR A 24 -1.48 12.02 -12.48
C THR A 24 -0.75 12.38 -11.18
N ASN A 25 -1.31 13.27 -10.37
CA ASN A 25 -0.79 13.70 -9.08
C ASN A 25 -1.45 12.99 -7.88
N LEU A 26 -2.15 11.88 -8.10
CA LEU A 26 -2.76 11.10 -7.03
C LEU A 26 -1.69 10.55 -6.08
N ASN A 27 -2.07 10.34 -4.82
CA ASN A 27 -1.18 9.74 -3.83
C ASN A 27 -0.98 8.24 -4.11
N ARG A 28 0.27 7.80 -4.23
CA ARG A 28 0.68 6.42 -4.53
C ARG A 28 1.12 5.69 -3.26
N ASP A 29 0.17 5.35 -2.40
CA ASP A 29 0.44 4.89 -1.02
C ASP A 29 1.39 3.68 -0.95
N LEU A 30 1.18 2.64 -1.78
CA LEU A 30 2.06 1.47 -1.78
C LEU A 30 3.48 1.83 -2.24
N PHE A 31 3.62 2.69 -3.24
CA PHE A 31 4.94 3.07 -3.77
C PHE A 31 5.75 3.82 -2.70
N GLU A 32 5.14 4.82 -2.05
CA GLU A 32 5.78 5.57 -0.97
C GLU A 32 6.12 4.66 0.23
N ALA A 33 5.21 3.74 0.59
CA ALA A 33 5.47 2.79 1.65
C ALA A 33 6.66 1.86 1.32
N MET A 34 6.74 1.33 0.10
CA MET A 34 7.85 0.48 -0.32
C MET A 34 9.18 1.26 -0.39
N LEU A 35 9.15 2.54 -0.78
CA LEU A 35 10.30 3.42 -0.74
C LEU A 35 10.79 3.68 0.69
N GLN A 36 9.88 3.84 1.65
CA GLN A 36 10.24 3.97 3.06
C GLN A 36 10.83 2.67 3.62
N ILE A 37 10.22 1.52 3.31
CA ILE A 37 10.69 0.21 3.75
C ILE A 37 12.08 -0.08 3.19
N SER A 38 12.34 0.21 1.91
CA SER A 38 13.67 -0.03 1.32
C SER A 38 14.77 0.81 1.96
N ARG A 39 14.43 2.02 2.42
CA ARG A 39 15.38 2.94 3.07
C ARG A 39 15.60 2.68 4.55
N THR A 40 14.56 2.22 5.26
CA THR A 40 14.54 2.22 6.74
C THR A 40 14.21 0.88 7.36
N GLY A 41 13.78 -0.10 6.56
CA GLY A 41 13.23 -1.37 7.05
C GLY A 41 11.85 -1.25 7.71
N SER A 42 11.30 -0.05 7.85
CA SER A 42 10.04 0.23 8.54
C SER A 42 9.02 0.87 7.61
N GLY A 43 7.75 0.47 7.74
CA GLY A 43 6.63 1.05 6.98
C GLY A 43 6.04 2.31 7.61
N PRO A 44 5.14 3.01 6.90
CA PRO A 44 4.43 4.17 7.43
C PRO A 44 3.49 3.76 8.57
N LYS A 45 3.29 4.65 9.54
CA LYS A 45 2.36 4.43 10.67
C LYS A 45 0.91 4.49 10.22
N ASP A 46 0.59 5.47 9.39
CA ASP A 46 -0.76 5.66 8.85
C ASP A 46 -0.92 4.87 7.55
N GLN A 47 -1.89 3.97 7.53
CA GLN A 47 -2.15 3.08 6.40
C GLN A 47 -3.64 3.04 6.09
N ILE A 48 -4.01 3.48 4.90
CA ILE A 48 -5.41 3.47 4.47
C ILE A 48 -5.76 2.06 4.01
N PRO A 49 -6.83 1.43 4.53
CA PRO A 49 -7.22 0.08 4.14
C PRO A 49 -7.39 -0.09 2.64
N SER A 50 -7.12 -1.30 2.15
CA SER A 50 -7.31 -1.66 0.75
C SER A 50 -8.78 -1.49 0.32
N MET A 51 -8.98 -1.11 -0.93
CA MET A 51 -10.28 -1.01 -1.57
C MET A 51 -10.42 -2.07 -2.65
N GLY A 52 -11.59 -2.68 -2.79
CA GLY A 52 -11.85 -3.67 -3.82
C GLY A 52 -13.07 -4.53 -3.54
N CYS A 53 -13.41 -5.38 -4.50
CA CYS A 53 -14.43 -6.40 -4.31
C CYS A 53 -14.05 -7.35 -3.16
N SER A 54 -15.06 -7.90 -2.49
CA SER A 54 -14.85 -8.95 -1.50
C SER A 54 -14.16 -10.16 -2.14
N ILE A 55 -13.33 -10.86 -1.36
CA ILE A 55 -12.83 -12.19 -1.72
C ILE A 55 -14.05 -13.10 -1.91
N LYS A 56 -14.06 -13.87 -3.00
CA LYS A 56 -15.09 -14.88 -3.26
C LYS A 56 -14.61 -16.20 -2.69
N TRP A 57 -15.22 -16.59 -1.58
CA TRP A 57 -14.93 -17.83 -0.86
C TRP A 57 -15.65 -19.02 -1.51
N ARG A 58 -15.08 -20.22 -1.35
CA ARG A 58 -15.74 -21.48 -1.72
C ARG A 58 -16.56 -22.00 -0.55
#